data_AF-A0A158IT21-F1
#
_entry.id   AF-A0A158IT21-F1
#
_cell.length_a   1.000
_cell.length_b   1.000
_cell.length_c   1.000
_cell.angle_alpha   90.00
_cell.angle_beta   90.00
_cell.angle_gamma   90.00
#
_symmetry.space_group_name_H-M   'P 1'
#
loop_
_entity.id
_entity.type
_entity.pdbx_description
1 polymer ?
#
loop_
_entity_poly.entity_id
_entity_poly.type
_entity_poly.pdbx_seq_one_letter_code
_entity_poly.pdbx_strand_id
1 'polypeptide(L)'
;MTYLAILVVAHLDRLVDGCVAVVSDDGTSYGQPAGKDGCHEPTVEMPTFEPLSWEVNWKSLPPKLMYEIINLHYTIEVLNHKIANAAGHDSPPDYADYFWERRHGYAVLGLHVSNFAKELRRHAGLPIAVPAPDEWSRDEFLKERKDKLEAKRQESREG
;
A
#
# COMPACT_ATOMS: atom_id res chain seq x y z
N MET A 1 -5.58 -24.18 -11.41
CA MET A 1 -4.80 -23.59 -10.30
C MET A 1 -3.90 -22.46 -10.79
N THR A 2 -3.09 -22.67 -11.83
CA THR A 2 -2.18 -21.63 -12.38
C THR A 2 -2.91 -20.35 -12.81
N TYR A 3 -4.06 -20.45 -13.48
CA TYR A 3 -4.84 -19.27 -13.91
C TYR A 3 -5.25 -18.37 -12.74
N LEU A 4 -5.83 -18.94 -11.67
CA LEU A 4 -6.25 -18.17 -10.50
C LEU A 4 -5.05 -17.50 -9.81
N ALA A 5 -3.93 -18.22 -9.68
CA ALA A 5 -2.72 -17.64 -9.11
C ALA A 5 -2.18 -16.47 -9.96
N ILE A 6 -2.16 -16.60 -11.29
CA ILE A 6 -1.77 -15.52 -12.21
C ILE A 6 -2.69 -14.30 -12.03
N LEU A 7 -4.01 -14.52 -12.00
CA LEU A 7 -5.00 -13.45 -11.83
C LEU A 7 -4.79 -12.71 -10.51
N VAL A 8 -4.73 -13.44 -9.39
CA VAL A 8 -4.52 -12.86 -8.07
C VAL A 8 -3.21 -12.10 -8.03
N VAL A 9 -2.10 -12.69 -8.50
CA VAL A 9 -0.79 -12.02 -8.54
C VAL A 9 -0.85 -10.69 -9.29
N ALA A 10 -1.51 -10.65 -10.46
CA ALA A 10 -1.63 -9.40 -11.23
C ALA A 10 -2.41 -8.32 -10.46
N HIS A 11 -3.45 -8.69 -9.72
CA HIS A 11 -4.18 -7.75 -8.87
C HIS A 11 -3.38 -7.32 -7.63
N LEU A 12 -2.60 -8.23 -7.03
CA LEU A 12 -1.69 -7.87 -5.93
C LEU A 12 -0.61 -6.91 -6.41
N ASP A 13 -0.02 -7.12 -7.59
CA ASP A 13 0.98 -6.20 -8.14
C ASP A 13 0.40 -4.80 -8.35
N ARG A 14 -0.81 -4.70 -8.93
CA ARG A 14 -1.51 -3.41 -9.07
C ARG A 14 -1.79 -2.74 -7.73
N LEU A 15 -2.14 -3.51 -6.71
CA LEU A 15 -2.33 -3.01 -5.36
C LEU A 15 -1.01 -2.43 -4.80
N VAL A 16 0.13 -3.12 -5.01
CA VAL A 16 1.45 -2.61 -4.60
C VAL A 16 1.80 -1.31 -5.32
N ASP A 17 1.52 -1.22 -6.63
CA ASP A 17 1.79 0.00 -7.40
C ASP A 17 0.92 1.17 -6.91
N GLY A 18 -0.34 0.90 -6.55
CA GLY A 18 -1.20 1.86 -5.87
C GLY A 18 -0.65 2.29 -4.50
N CYS A 19 -0.08 1.36 -3.72
CA CYS A 19 0.60 1.70 -2.47
C CYS A 19 1.78 2.64 -2.71
N VAL A 20 2.61 2.38 -3.73
CA VAL A 20 3.73 3.26 -4.12
C VAL A 20 3.25 4.67 -4.43
N ALA A 21 2.14 4.81 -5.16
CA ALA A 21 1.54 6.10 -5.48
C ALA A 21 1.10 6.84 -4.20
N VAL A 22 0.39 6.17 -3.28
CA VAL A 22 -0.06 6.77 -2.01
C VAL A 22 1.12 7.17 -1.10
N VAL A 23 2.18 6.36 -1.04
CA VAL A 23 3.37 6.68 -0.24
C VAL A 23 4.11 7.93 -0.76
N SER A 24 4.01 8.17 -2.07
CA SER A 24 4.62 9.31 -2.74
C SER A 24 3.82 10.60 -2.57
N ASP A 25 2.51 10.49 -2.32
CA ASP A 25 1.59 11.60 -2.14
C ASP A 25 1.79 12.30 -0.79
N ASP A 26 2.40 13.48 -0.82
CA ASP A 26 2.62 14.33 0.35
C ASP A 26 1.63 15.51 0.44
N GLY A 27 0.57 15.47 -0.37
CA GLY A 27 -0.45 16.50 -0.41
C GLY A 27 -0.05 17.75 -1.20
N THR A 28 1.03 17.67 -1.97
CA THR A 28 1.49 18.76 -2.84
C THR A 28 1.30 18.46 -4.33
N SER A 29 1.12 19.50 -5.13
CA SER A 29 1.13 19.47 -6.58
C SER A 29 2.12 20.50 -7.10
N TYR A 30 3.07 20.08 -7.94
CA TYR A 30 4.15 20.94 -8.44
C TYR A 30 4.93 21.69 -7.33
N GLY A 31 5.08 21.05 -6.17
CA GLY A 31 5.80 21.61 -5.02
C GLY A 31 5.03 22.67 -4.23
N GLN A 32 3.71 22.78 -4.43
CA GLN A 32 2.81 23.65 -3.66
C GLN A 32 1.69 22.83 -3.03
N PRO A 33 1.08 23.25 -1.91
CA PRO A 33 -0.08 22.56 -1.34
C PRO A 33 -1.18 22.37 -2.39
N ALA A 34 -1.69 21.14 -2.52
CA ALA A 34 -2.61 20.79 -3.60
C ALA A 34 -4.06 21.24 -3.34
N GLY A 35 -4.40 21.50 -2.08
CA GLY A 35 -5.73 21.92 -1.66
C GLY A 35 -5.95 23.43 -1.71
N LYS A 36 -7.16 23.84 -1.34
CA LYS A 36 -7.53 25.26 -1.26
C LYS A 36 -6.82 25.96 -0.11
N ASP A 37 -6.68 27.28 -0.23
CA ASP A 37 -6.16 28.17 0.83
C ASP A 37 -4.76 27.77 1.35
N GLY A 38 -3.95 27.12 0.52
CA GLY A 38 -2.60 26.66 0.88
C GLY A 38 -2.59 25.41 1.76
N CYS A 39 -3.70 24.65 1.82
CA CYS A 39 -3.77 23.40 2.54
C CYS A 39 -3.25 22.22 1.70
N HIS A 40 -2.65 21.24 2.36
CA HIS A 40 -2.29 19.96 1.75
C HIS A 40 -3.55 19.11 1.56
N GLU A 41 -3.68 18.46 0.41
CA GLU A 41 -4.82 17.60 0.08
C GLU A 41 -4.34 16.40 -0.75
N PRO A 42 -4.85 15.17 -0.52
CA PRO A 42 -4.46 14.00 -1.30
C PRO A 42 -4.60 14.23 -2.80
N THR A 43 -3.56 13.85 -3.54
CA THR A 43 -3.55 13.91 -5.01
C THR A 43 -3.73 12.54 -5.66
N VAL A 44 -3.65 11.48 -4.85
CA VAL A 44 -3.75 10.08 -5.29
C VAL A 44 -4.89 9.38 -4.56
N GLU A 45 -5.69 8.60 -5.27
CA GLU A 45 -6.73 7.75 -4.65
C GLU A 45 -6.12 6.55 -3.92
N MET A 46 -6.78 6.11 -2.84
CA MET A 46 -6.36 4.89 -2.13
C MET A 46 -6.68 3.65 -2.98
N PRO A 47 -5.73 2.71 -3.16
CA PRO A 47 -5.99 1.53 -3.94
C PRO A 47 -6.99 0.61 -3.24
N THR A 48 -7.81 -0.07 -4.04
CA THR A 48 -8.82 -1.02 -3.57
C THR A 48 -8.45 -2.45 -3.95
N PHE A 49 -8.99 -3.41 -3.22
CA PHE A 49 -8.81 -4.83 -3.49
C PHE A 49 -10.08 -5.60 -3.14
N GLU A 50 -10.79 -6.04 -4.19
CA GLU A 50 -12.13 -6.62 -4.08
C GLU A 50 -12.14 -8.07 -4.58
N PRO A 51 -11.46 -9.01 -3.91
CA PRO A 51 -11.30 -10.38 -4.40
C PRO A 51 -12.66 -11.10 -4.51
N LEU A 52 -13.60 -10.79 -3.62
CA LEU A 52 -14.93 -11.42 -3.61
C LEU A 52 -15.82 -11.01 -4.81
N SER A 53 -15.44 -9.96 -5.54
CA SER A 53 -16.13 -9.57 -6.79
C SER A 53 -15.79 -10.48 -7.98
N TRP A 54 -14.76 -11.34 -7.87
CA TRP A 54 -14.29 -12.16 -8.98
C TRP A 54 -15.04 -13.49 -9.06
N GLU A 55 -15.55 -13.82 -10.25
CA GLU A 55 -16.17 -15.10 -10.55
C GLU A 55 -15.12 -16.19 -10.77
N VAL A 56 -14.48 -16.65 -9.68
CA VAL A 56 -13.41 -17.66 -9.70
C VAL A 56 -13.57 -18.73 -8.63
N ASN A 57 -12.99 -19.91 -8.87
CA ASN A 57 -13.03 -21.01 -7.90
C ASN A 57 -11.91 -20.89 -6.84
N TRP A 58 -12.20 -20.17 -5.75
CA TRP A 58 -11.31 -19.98 -4.60
C TRP A 58 -10.86 -21.27 -3.93
N LYS A 59 -11.68 -22.33 -3.98
CA LYS A 59 -11.36 -23.65 -3.39
C LYS A 59 -10.19 -24.35 -4.09
N SER A 60 -9.70 -23.80 -5.21
CA SER A 60 -8.53 -24.31 -5.91
C SER A 60 -7.19 -23.83 -5.33
N LEU A 61 -7.20 -22.91 -4.35
CA LEU A 61 -6.02 -22.48 -3.60
C LEU A 61 -5.92 -23.21 -2.25
N PRO A 62 -4.70 -23.39 -1.71
CA PRO A 62 -4.51 -23.78 -0.33
C PRO A 62 -5.28 -22.87 0.63
N PRO A 63 -5.90 -23.40 1.70
CA PRO A 63 -6.70 -22.61 2.63
C PRO A 63 -6.00 -21.38 3.20
N LYS A 64 -4.69 -21.48 3.48
CA LYS A 64 -3.88 -20.35 3.98
C LYS A 64 -3.82 -19.20 2.96
N LEU A 65 -3.51 -19.51 1.70
CA LEU A 65 -3.41 -18.49 0.64
C LEU A 65 -4.78 -17.87 0.34
N MET A 66 -5.84 -18.68 0.33
CA MET A 66 -7.21 -18.18 0.17
C MET A 66 -7.61 -17.23 1.31
N TYR A 67 -7.35 -17.62 2.57
CA TYR A 67 -7.62 -16.79 3.74
C TYR A 67 -6.90 -15.45 3.65
N GLU A 68 -5.62 -15.45 3.30
CA GLU A 68 -4.81 -14.24 3.23
C GLU A 68 -5.30 -13.28 2.12
N ILE A 69 -5.71 -13.82 0.96
CA ILE A 69 -6.34 -13.02 -0.11
C ILE A 69 -7.63 -12.36 0.38
N ILE A 70 -8.52 -13.12 1.01
CA ILE A 70 -9.81 -12.58 1.48
C ILE A 70 -9.60 -11.56 2.61
N ASN A 71 -8.67 -11.84 3.53
CA ASN A 71 -8.38 -10.98 4.66
C ASN A 71 -7.68 -9.66 4.25
N LEU A 72 -7.09 -9.61 3.06
CA LEU A 72 -6.43 -8.41 2.57
C LEU A 72 -7.41 -7.24 2.37
N HIS A 73 -8.63 -7.53 1.91
CA HIS A 73 -9.71 -6.53 1.81
C HIS A 73 -9.99 -5.89 3.18
N TYR A 74 -10.24 -6.71 4.20
CA TYR A 74 -10.45 -6.24 5.57
C TYR A 74 -9.25 -5.46 6.12
N THR A 75 -8.03 -5.88 5.79
CA THR A 75 -6.81 -5.17 6.21
C THR A 75 -6.74 -3.75 5.62
N ILE A 76 -7.16 -3.57 4.37
CA ILE A 76 -7.27 -2.26 3.73
C ILE A 76 -8.35 -1.41 4.39
N GLU A 77 -9.52 -1.98 4.70
CA GLU A 77 -10.59 -1.27 5.40
C GLU A 77 -10.14 -0.75 6.77
N VAL A 78 -9.47 -1.60 7.57
CA VAL A 78 -8.92 -1.22 8.88
C VAL A 78 -7.91 -0.09 8.75
N LEU A 79 -7.01 -0.17 7.75
CA LEU A 79 -6.05 0.91 7.48
C LEU A 79 -6.77 2.22 7.11
N ASN A 80 -7.76 2.15 6.22
CA ASN A 80 -8.51 3.33 5.78
C ASN A 80 -9.29 3.98 6.93
N HIS A 81 -9.87 3.19 7.83
CA HIS A 81 -10.48 3.71 9.04
C HIS A 81 -9.47 4.40 9.96
N LYS A 82 -8.25 3.85 10.11
CA LYS A 82 -7.19 4.48 10.90
C LYS A 82 -6.79 5.83 10.31
N ILE A 83 -6.63 5.90 8.98
CA ILE A 83 -6.30 7.14 8.25
C ILE A 83 -7.42 8.18 8.41
N ALA A 84 -8.68 7.77 8.27
CA ALA A 84 -9.83 8.66 8.44
C ALA A 84 -9.93 9.20 9.87
N ASN A 85 -9.62 8.37 10.87
CA ASN A 85 -9.59 8.80 12.27
C ASN A 85 -8.48 9.85 12.51
N ALA A 86 -7.29 9.66 11.93
CA ALA A 86 -6.22 10.65 12.01
C ALA A 86 -6.64 11.99 11.38
N ALA A 87 -7.31 11.96 10.23
CA ALA A 87 -7.85 13.18 9.59
C ALA A 87 -8.81 13.95 10.51
N GLY A 88 -9.64 13.24 11.28
CA GLY A 88 -10.64 13.85 12.18
C GLY A 88 -10.04 14.62 13.37
N HIS A 89 -8.75 14.43 13.65
CA HIS A 89 -8.05 15.06 14.76
C HIS A 89 -6.88 15.96 14.32
N ASP A 90 -6.64 16.07 13.02
CA ASP A 90 -5.52 16.81 12.46
C ASP A 90 -5.93 18.23 12.03
N SER A 91 -4.95 19.12 11.92
CA SER A 91 -5.18 20.54 11.66
C SER A 91 -4.49 21.04 10.39
N PRO A 92 -5.11 21.97 9.65
CA PRO A 92 -4.47 22.63 8.51
C PRO A 92 -3.25 23.46 8.96
N PRO A 93 -2.35 23.81 8.02
CA PRO A 93 -2.43 23.54 6.58
C PRO A 93 -1.85 22.17 6.17
N ASP A 94 -1.01 21.57 7.01
CA ASP A 94 -0.15 20.46 6.59
C ASP A 94 -0.82 19.08 6.72
N TYR A 95 -1.81 18.95 7.61
CA TYR A 95 -2.44 17.67 7.95
C TYR A 95 -1.38 16.56 8.18
N ALA A 96 -0.42 16.86 9.05
CA ALA A 96 0.79 16.07 9.22
C ALA A 96 0.53 14.65 9.74
N ASP A 97 -0.43 14.46 10.65
CA ASP A 97 -0.79 13.15 11.19
C ASP A 97 -1.55 12.32 10.16
N TYR A 98 -2.45 12.93 9.41
CA TYR A 98 -3.17 12.31 8.31
C TYR A 98 -2.21 11.80 7.23
N PHE A 99 -1.31 12.66 6.73
CA PHE A 99 -0.35 12.25 5.70
C PHE A 99 0.68 11.26 6.24
N TRP A 100 1.05 11.35 7.53
CA TRP A 100 1.91 10.34 8.13
C TRP A 100 1.22 8.97 8.16
N GLU A 101 0.00 8.88 8.69
CA GLU A 101 -0.74 7.62 8.78
C GLU A 101 -1.04 7.03 7.40
N ARG A 102 -1.43 7.88 6.44
CA ARG A 102 -1.66 7.50 5.04
C ARG A 102 -0.40 6.90 4.42
N ARG A 103 0.72 7.62 4.45
CA ARG A 103 1.94 7.19 3.75
C ARG A 103 2.63 6.04 4.48
N HIS A 104 2.70 6.06 5.80
CA HIS A 104 3.31 4.98 6.57
C HIS A 104 2.50 3.68 6.44
N GLY A 105 1.18 3.76 6.62
CA GLY A 105 0.30 2.60 6.55
C GLY A 105 0.33 1.93 5.18
N TYR A 106 0.29 2.70 4.09
CA TYR A 106 0.40 2.14 2.74
C TYR A 106 1.80 1.64 2.39
N ALA A 107 2.87 2.19 3.00
CA ALA A 107 4.21 1.63 2.85
C ALA A 107 4.32 0.23 3.48
N VAL A 108 3.76 0.07 4.69
CA VAL A 108 3.70 -1.23 5.38
C VAL A 108 2.83 -2.22 4.60
N LEU A 109 1.64 -1.81 4.17
CA LEU A 109 0.73 -2.64 3.39
C LEU A 109 1.38 -3.09 2.07
N GLY A 110 2.00 -2.16 1.32
CA GLY A 110 2.64 -2.47 0.04
C GLY A 110 3.76 -3.51 0.18
N LEU A 111 4.57 -3.42 1.23
CA LEU A 111 5.62 -4.43 1.52
C LEU A 111 5.01 -5.80 1.86
N HIS A 112 3.94 -5.83 2.65
CA HIS A 112 3.24 -7.06 2.98
C HIS A 112 2.65 -7.73 1.73
N VAL A 113 1.93 -6.95 0.91
CA VAL A 113 1.31 -7.43 -0.34
C VAL A 113 2.36 -7.91 -1.35
N SER A 114 3.47 -7.18 -1.50
CA SER A 114 4.55 -7.58 -2.40
C SER A 114 5.18 -8.91 -1.99
N ASN A 115 5.43 -9.10 -0.70
CA ASN A 115 5.92 -10.38 -0.18
C ASN A 115 4.91 -11.51 -0.40
N PHE A 116 3.62 -11.24 -0.14
CA PHE A 116 2.56 -12.21 -0.38
C PHE A 116 2.44 -12.61 -1.86
N ALA A 117 2.57 -11.66 -2.78
CA ALA A 117 2.59 -11.93 -4.22
C ALA A 117 3.78 -12.82 -4.62
N LYS A 118 4.96 -12.67 -3.99
CA LYS A 118 6.11 -13.57 -4.20
C LYS A 118 5.85 -14.98 -3.67
N GLU A 119 5.19 -15.11 -2.52
CA GLU A 119 4.80 -16.41 -1.97
C GLU A 119 3.81 -17.14 -2.89
N LEU A 120 2.81 -16.43 -3.40
CA LEU A 120 1.83 -17.00 -4.33
C LEU A 120 2.46 -17.42 -5.66
N ARG A 121 3.40 -16.62 -6.18
CA ARG A 121 4.20 -17.01 -7.36
C ARG A 121 4.99 -18.29 -7.12
N ARG A 122 5.68 -18.39 -5.98
CA ARG A 122 6.45 -19.59 -5.60
C ARG A 122 5.54 -20.82 -5.52
N HIS A 123 4.36 -20.67 -4.92
CA HIS A 123 3.37 -21.75 -4.83
C HIS A 123 2.88 -22.22 -6.21
N ALA A 124 2.68 -21.29 -7.15
CA ALA A 124 2.17 -21.59 -8.48
C ALA A 124 3.27 -21.92 -9.52
N GLY A 125 4.54 -21.95 -9.13
CA GLY A 125 5.67 -22.17 -10.06
C GLY A 125 5.85 -21.02 -11.06
N LEU A 126 5.42 -19.81 -10.70
CA LEU A 126 5.52 -18.61 -11.52
C LEU A 126 6.86 -17.90 -11.28
N PRO A 127 7.40 -17.19 -12.30
CA PRO A 127 8.60 -16.40 -12.14
C PRO A 127 8.40 -15.28 -11.11
N ILE A 128 9.40 -15.10 -10.25
CA ILE A 128 9.46 -13.97 -9.32
C ILE A 128 10.24 -12.87 -10.04
N ALA A 129 9.59 -11.73 -10.28
CA ALA A 129 10.26 -10.56 -10.81
C ALA A 129 11.25 -10.05 -9.74
N VAL A 130 12.52 -9.99 -10.11
CA VAL A 130 13.58 -9.36 -9.34
C VAL A 130 14.12 -8.24 -10.24
N PRO A 131 14.03 -6.96 -9.82
CA PRO A 131 14.65 -5.86 -10.56
C PRO A 131 16.14 -6.12 -10.76
N ALA A 132 16.69 -5.67 -11.89
CA ALA A 132 18.14 -5.68 -12.05
C ALA A 132 18.82 -4.77 -10.99
N PRO A 133 20.10 -4.99 -10.65
CA PRO A 133 20.78 -4.22 -9.60
C PRO A 133 20.77 -2.69 -9.77
N ASP A 134 20.61 -2.20 -11.00
CA ASP A 134 20.56 -0.80 -11.38
C ASP A 134 19.15 -0.30 -11.75
N GLU A 135 18.15 -1.18 -11.66
CA GLU A 135 16.76 -0.84 -11.92
C GLU A 135 16.02 -0.43 -10.63
N TRP A 136 15.00 0.41 -10.81
CA TRP A 136 14.17 0.84 -9.71
C TRP A 136 13.39 -0.33 -9.10
N SER A 137 13.46 -0.45 -7.77
CA SER A 137 12.75 -1.46 -6.99
C SER A 137 11.64 -0.82 -6.16
N ARG A 138 10.39 -1.22 -6.44
CA ARG A 138 9.23 -0.79 -5.65
C ARG A 138 9.32 -1.18 -4.17
N ASP A 139 9.88 -2.36 -3.88
CA ASP A 139 10.01 -2.84 -2.51
C ASP A 139 11.05 -2.04 -1.73
N GLU A 140 12.17 -1.71 -2.37
CA GLU A 140 13.18 -0.85 -1.75
C GLU A 140 12.65 0.56 -1.55
N PHE A 141 11.93 1.11 -2.52
CA PHE A 141 11.26 2.39 -2.40
C PHE A 141 10.29 2.43 -1.21
N LEU A 142 9.40 1.44 -1.10
CA LEU A 142 8.44 1.35 0.00
C LEU A 142 9.16 1.24 1.35
N LYS A 143 10.21 0.41 1.43
CA LYS A 143 11.02 0.25 2.64
C LYS A 143 11.72 1.55 3.04
N GLU A 144 12.40 2.20 2.12
CA GLU A 144 13.10 3.46 2.37
C GLU A 144 12.13 4.54 2.86
N ARG A 145 10.95 4.65 2.24
CA ARG A 145 9.93 5.62 2.63
C ARG A 145 9.35 5.35 4.01
N LYS A 146 9.05 4.08 4.30
CA LYS A 146 8.62 3.65 5.65
C LYS A 146 9.65 4.05 6.70
N ASP A 147 10.91 3.69 6.48
CA ASP A 147 11.98 3.91 7.46
C ASP A 147 12.24 5.42 7.67
N LYS A 148 12.18 6.23 6.60
CA LYS A 148 12.26 7.71 6.70
C LYS A 148 11.10 8.32 7.50
N LEU A 149 9.86 7.84 7.29
CA LEU A 149 8.69 8.32 8.03
C LEU A 149 8.75 7.95 9.51
N GLU A 150 9.27 6.76 9.83
CA GLU A 150 9.47 6.30 11.21
C GLU A 150 10.55 7.13 11.91
N ALA A 151 11.68 7.37 11.26
CA ALA A 151 12.76 8.22 11.79
C ALA A 151 12.26 9.65 12.09
N LYS A 152 11.58 10.29 11.14
CA LYS A 152 11.02 11.64 11.33
C LYS A 152 10.03 11.71 12.51
N ARG A 153 9.23 10.67 12.70
CA ARG A 153 8.26 10.60 13.82
C ARG A 153 8.96 10.42 15.16
N GLN A 154 10.07 9.69 15.19
CA GLN A 154 10.87 9.51 16.40
C GLN A 154 11.53 10.82 16.81
N GLU A 155 12.16 11.53 15.88
CA GLU A 155 12.79 12.84 16.12
C GLU A 155 11.79 13.85 16.68
N SER A 156 10.56 13.86 16.16
CA SER A 156 9.49 14.77 16.61
C SER A 156 8.95 14.46 18.01
N ARG A 157 9.25 13.28 18.58
CA ARG A 157 8.83 12.88 19.94
C ARG A 157 9.92 13.14 20.98
N GLU A 158 11.16 13.34 20.55
CA GLU A 158 12.33 13.56 21.41
C GLU A 158 12.68 15.04 21.58
N GLY A 159 12.16 15.92 20.72
CA GLY A 159 12.29 17.38 20.81
C GLY A 159 11.11 18.04 21.51
#